data_AF-A0A9D6NI31-F1
#
_entry.id   AF-A0A9D6NI31-F1
#
_cell.length_a   1.000
_cell.length_b   1.000
_cell.length_c   1.000
_cell.angle_alpha   90.00
_cell.angle_beta   90.00
_cell.angle_gamma   90.00
#
_symmetry.space_group_name_H-M   'P 1'
#
loop_
_entity.id
_entity.type
_entity.pdbx_description
1 polymer ?
#
loop_
_entity_poly.entity_id
_entity_poly.type
_entity_poly.pdbx_seq_one_letter_code
_entity_poly.pdbx_strand_id
1 'polypeptide(L)'
;MLSYFTDELPPAIQSVIQSPAGTTFEQIANQAVSALTMLDSPDVQSTAGQSVLVFLQGRGDSRQQEFVDRALQVMDKFPNYPRPRAAVALQALKTLAQKAS
;
A
#
# COMPACT_ATOMS: atom_id res chain seq x y z
N MET A 1 9.00 18.02 -0.87
CA MET A 1 9.42 17.28 -2.09
C MET A 1 8.65 15.96 -2.16
N LEU A 2 7.31 16.03 -2.24
CA LEU A 2 6.40 14.85 -2.26
C LEU A 2 5.42 14.90 -3.46
N SER A 3 5.39 16.02 -4.20
CA SER A 3 4.37 16.30 -5.20
C SER A 3 4.50 15.51 -6.50
N TYR A 4 5.65 14.87 -6.77
CA TYR A 4 5.88 14.11 -8.01
C TYR A 4 5.37 12.67 -7.97
N PHE A 5 5.02 12.13 -6.80
CA PHE A 5 4.57 10.72 -6.69
C PHE A 5 3.07 10.53 -6.84
N THR A 6 2.26 11.59 -6.71
CA THR A 6 0.79 11.47 -6.66
C THR A 6 0.11 11.58 -8.01
N ASP A 7 0.67 12.32 -8.97
CA ASP A 7 0.04 12.55 -10.28
C ASP A 7 0.06 11.32 -11.21
N GLU A 8 0.95 10.35 -10.98
CA GLU A 8 1.00 9.08 -11.74
C GLU A 8 0.23 7.93 -11.06
N LEU A 9 -0.31 8.14 -9.87
CA LEU A 9 -1.06 7.08 -9.19
C LEU A 9 -2.47 6.96 -9.74
N PRO A 10 -3.02 5.74 -9.88
CA PRO A 10 -4.41 5.54 -10.27
C PRO A 10 -5.36 6.33 -9.35
N PRO A 11 -6.46 6.92 -9.86
CA PRO A 11 -7.38 7.74 -9.04
C PRO A 11 -7.89 7.02 -7.78
N ALA A 12 -8.16 5.71 -7.88
CA ALA A 12 -8.57 4.91 -6.73
C ALA A 12 -7.50 4.86 -5.62
N ILE A 13 -6.22 4.86 -5.98
CA ILE A 13 -5.10 4.85 -5.03
C ILE A 13 -4.89 6.23 -4.43
N GLN A 14 -5.07 7.29 -5.23
CA GLN A 14 -5.03 8.67 -4.72
C GLN A 14 -6.07 8.88 -3.60
N SER A 15 -7.31 8.40 -3.82
CA SER A 15 -8.36 8.45 -2.80
C SER A 15 -7.98 7.71 -1.52
N VAL A 16 -7.31 6.56 -1.63
CA VAL A 16 -6.84 5.77 -0.48
C VAL A 16 -5.81 6.57 0.34
N ILE A 17 -4.79 7.15 -0.30
CA ILE A 17 -3.74 7.90 0.40
C ILE A 17 -4.17 9.30 0.86
N GLN A 18 -5.33 9.78 0.39
CA GLN A 18 -5.98 11.01 0.85
C GLN A 18 -7.05 10.74 1.92
N SER A 19 -7.16 9.50 2.42
CA SER A 19 -8.13 9.13 3.45
C SER A 19 -8.04 10.07 4.67
N PRO A 20 -9.17 10.49 5.26
CA PRO A 20 -9.20 11.33 6.47
C PRO A 20 -8.47 10.70 7.66
N ALA A 21 -7.92 11.52 8.57
CA ALA A 21 -7.15 11.03 9.72
C ALA A 21 -7.91 10.03 10.64
N GLY A 22 -9.25 10.04 10.61
CA GLY A 22 -10.10 9.10 11.35
C GLY A 22 -10.32 7.73 10.68
N THR A 23 -9.87 7.53 9.44
CA THR A 23 -10.01 6.24 8.73
C THR A 23 -9.07 5.21 9.35
N THR A 24 -9.56 4.00 9.65
CA THR A 24 -8.72 2.96 10.26
C THR A 24 -7.75 2.36 9.23
N PHE A 25 -6.65 1.75 9.70
CA PHE A 25 -5.73 1.02 8.82
C PHE A 25 -6.44 -0.08 8.04
N GLU A 26 -7.37 -0.78 8.68
CA GLU A 26 -8.18 -1.82 8.06
C GLU A 26 -9.03 -1.29 6.89
N GLN A 27 -9.70 -0.15 7.10
CA GLN A 27 -10.51 0.50 6.05
C GLN A 27 -9.62 0.93 4.87
N ILE A 28 -8.47 1.53 5.15
CA ILE A 28 -7.51 1.93 4.11
C ILE A 28 -7.00 0.69 3.36
N ALA A 29 -6.64 -0.36 4.08
CA ALA A 29 -6.13 -1.59 3.50
C ALA A 29 -7.18 -2.30 2.63
N ASN A 30 -8.44 -2.36 3.06
CA ASN A 30 -9.55 -2.92 2.29
C ASN A 30 -9.79 -2.16 0.97
N GLN A 31 -9.80 -0.82 1.04
CA GLN A 31 -9.92 0.01 -0.16
C GLN A 31 -8.72 -0.17 -1.09
N ALA A 32 -7.50 -0.21 -0.54
CA ALA A 32 -6.28 -0.41 -1.30
C ALA A 32 -6.25 -1.77 -2.01
N VAL A 33 -6.62 -2.87 -1.33
CA VAL A 33 -6.69 -4.20 -1.95
C VAL A 33 -7.65 -4.17 -3.14
N SER A 34 -8.83 -3.59 -2.96
CA SER A 34 -9.85 -3.48 -4.01
C SER A 34 -9.32 -2.68 -5.21
N ALA A 35 -8.70 -1.52 -4.95
CA ALA A 35 -8.10 -0.68 -5.98
C ALA A 35 -6.96 -1.39 -6.74
N LEU A 36 -6.05 -2.07 -6.04
CA LEU A 36 -4.91 -2.75 -6.65
C LEU A 36 -5.33 -3.96 -7.49
N THR A 37 -6.37 -4.69 -7.09
CA THR A 37 -6.86 -5.84 -7.87
C THR A 37 -7.49 -5.47 -9.21
N MET A 38 -7.89 -4.21 -9.39
CA MET A 38 -8.41 -3.70 -10.66
C MET A 38 -7.32 -3.22 -11.62
N LEU A 39 -6.05 -3.23 -11.21
CA LEU A 39 -4.94 -2.80 -12.05
C LEU A 39 -4.39 -3.99 -12.84
N ASP A 40 -4.22 -3.80 -14.15
CA ASP A 40 -3.75 -4.87 -15.06
C ASP A 40 -2.22 -4.98 -15.15
N SER A 41 -1.49 -4.00 -14.61
CA SER A 41 -0.02 -3.93 -14.70
C SER A 41 0.66 -4.18 -13.36
N PRO A 42 1.55 -5.20 -13.26
CA PRO A 42 2.35 -5.44 -12.05
C PRO A 42 3.23 -4.27 -11.65
N ASP A 43 3.74 -3.49 -12.61
CA ASP A 43 4.52 -2.28 -12.35
C ASP A 43 3.69 -1.22 -11.62
N VAL A 44 2.50 -0.96 -12.12
CA VAL A 44 1.56 -0.01 -11.50
C VAL A 44 1.09 -0.54 -10.15
N GLN A 45 0.76 -1.83 -10.04
CA GLN A 45 0.39 -2.47 -8.76
C GLN A 45 1.50 -2.36 -7.72
N SER A 46 2.76 -2.58 -8.11
CA SER A 46 3.89 -2.51 -7.19
C SER A 46 4.13 -1.09 -6.69
N THR A 47 4.06 -0.11 -7.58
CA THR A 47 4.24 1.31 -7.27
C THR A 47 3.11 1.82 -6.38
N ALA A 48 1.86 1.59 -6.79
CA ALA A 48 0.68 1.97 -6.02
C ALA A 48 0.64 1.28 -4.65
N GLY A 49 0.96 -0.02 -4.60
CA GLY A 49 1.02 -0.78 -3.36
C GLY A 49 2.08 -0.24 -2.40
N GLN A 50 3.26 0.11 -2.92
CA GLN A 50 4.31 0.76 -2.13
C GLN A 50 3.83 2.12 -1.60
N SER A 51 3.19 2.95 -2.42
CA SER A 51 2.69 4.27 -2.00
C SER A 51 1.69 4.16 -0.85
N VAL A 52 0.78 3.17 -0.89
CA VAL A 52 -0.16 2.92 0.22
C VAL A 52 0.59 2.48 1.48
N LEU A 53 1.57 1.58 1.36
CA LEU A 53 2.35 1.13 2.51
C LEU A 53 3.15 2.27 3.15
N VAL A 54 3.78 3.14 2.35
CA VAL A 54 4.47 4.34 2.85
C VAL A 54 3.50 5.30 3.55
N PHE A 55 2.30 5.49 3.00
CA PHE A 55 1.25 6.29 3.64
C PHE A 55 0.85 5.71 5.01
N LEU A 56 0.65 4.39 5.08
CA LEU A 56 0.32 3.69 6.34
C LEU A 56 1.48 3.74 7.35
N GLN A 57 2.73 3.66 6.90
CA GLN A 57 3.91 3.81 7.75
C GLN A 57 3.89 5.16 8.49
N GLY A 58 3.50 6.23 7.80
CA GLY A 58 3.40 7.59 8.36
C GLY A 58 2.24 7.83 9.34
N ARG A 59 1.29 6.88 9.49
CA ARG A 59 0.08 7.07 10.32
C ARG A 59 0.19 6.64 11.79
N GLY A 60 1.28 5.99 12.20
CA GLY A 60 1.66 5.93 13.62
C GLY A 60 1.07 4.80 14.50
N ASP A 61 0.43 3.76 13.96
CA ASP A 61 0.01 2.61 14.78
C ASP A 61 1.15 1.57 14.92
N SER A 62 1.79 1.58 16.09
CA SER A 62 3.00 0.81 16.42
C SER A 62 2.98 -0.68 16.06
N ARG A 63 1.85 -1.40 16.20
CA ARG A 63 1.80 -2.85 15.90
C ARG A 63 1.70 -3.15 14.42
N GLN A 64 1.01 -2.28 13.68
CA GLN A 64 0.81 -2.44 12.24
C GLN A 64 2.01 -1.89 11.46
N GLN A 65 2.75 -0.95 12.04
CA GLN A 65 4.00 -0.41 11.50
C GLN A 65 5.07 -1.49 11.28
N GLU A 66 5.36 -2.35 12.26
CA GLU A 66 6.38 -3.41 12.07
C GLU A 66 6.08 -4.27 10.83
N PHE A 67 4.78 -4.55 10.62
CA PHE A 67 4.34 -5.33 9.48
C PHE A 67 4.48 -4.57 8.15
N VAL A 68 4.12 -3.27 8.13
CA VAL A 68 4.32 -2.38 6.98
C VAL A 68 5.81 -2.25 6.64
N ASP A 69 6.66 -2.02 7.64
CA ASP A 69 8.11 -1.89 7.48
C ASP A 69 8.72 -3.16 6.88
N ARG A 70 8.31 -4.32 7.39
CA ARG A 70 8.77 -5.61 6.87
C ARG A 70 8.35 -5.82 5.42
N ALA A 71 7.14 -5.43 5.04
CA ALA A 71 6.70 -5.52 3.65
C ALA A 71 7.56 -4.64 2.73
N LEU A 72 7.81 -3.39 3.12
CA LEU A 72 8.67 -2.46 2.38
C LEU A 72 10.10 -3.00 2.25
N GLN A 73 10.69 -3.50 3.34
CA GLN A 73 12.02 -4.14 3.33
C GLN A 73 12.09 -5.35 2.38
N VAL A 74 11.03 -6.15 2.28
CA VAL A 74 10.99 -7.26 1.34
C VAL A 74 10.91 -6.74 -0.10
N MET A 75 10.10 -5.71 -0.37
CA MET A 75 10.02 -5.09 -1.70
C MET A 75 11.37 -4.53 -2.15
N ASP A 76 12.12 -3.90 -1.24
CA ASP A 76 13.43 -3.31 -1.50
C ASP A 76 14.52 -4.35 -1.86
N LYS A 77 14.33 -5.61 -1.47
CA LYS A 77 15.21 -6.72 -1.89
C LYS A 77 15.03 -7.11 -3.36
N PHE A 78 13.95 -6.67 -3.99
CA PHE A 78 13.58 -7.05 -5.35
C PHE A 78 13.26 -5.85 -6.25
N PRO A 79 14.11 -4.81 -6.33
CA PRO A 79 13.75 -3.51 -6.92
C PRO A 79 13.30 -3.62 -8.39
N ASN A 80 13.90 -4.56 -9.14
CA ASN A 80 13.64 -4.78 -10.57
C ASN A 80 12.63 -5.91 -10.85
N TYR A 81 11.89 -6.38 -9.84
CA TYR A 81 10.91 -7.46 -9.99
C TYR A 81 9.49 -6.99 -9.59
N PRO A 82 8.76 -6.34 -10.50
CA PRO A 82 7.44 -5.77 -10.24
C PRO A 82 6.42 -6.80 -9.74
N ARG A 83 6.40 -8.00 -10.33
CA ARG A 83 5.46 -9.08 -9.95
C ARG A 83 5.63 -9.51 -8.48
N PRO A 84 6.82 -9.90 -7.99
CA PRO A 84 7.04 -10.14 -6.56
C PRO A 84 6.69 -8.95 -5.68
N ARG A 85 7.07 -7.73 -6.07
CA ARG A 85 6.78 -6.52 -5.29
C ARG A 85 5.28 -6.28 -5.15
N ALA A 86 4.52 -6.41 -6.24
CA ALA A 86 3.06 -6.33 -6.24
C ALA A 86 2.43 -7.40 -5.35
N ALA A 87 2.93 -8.65 -5.42
CA ALA A 87 2.45 -9.74 -4.57
C ALA A 87 2.69 -9.48 -3.09
N VAL A 88 3.87 -8.96 -2.72
CA VAL A 88 4.21 -8.59 -1.34
C VAL A 88 3.30 -7.47 -0.85
N ALA A 89 3.13 -6.40 -1.64
CA ALA A 89 2.25 -5.29 -1.28
C ALA A 89 0.80 -5.74 -1.08
N LEU A 90 0.26 -6.50 -2.03
CA LEU A 90 -1.10 -7.05 -1.94
C LEU A 90 -1.27 -7.96 -0.71
N GLN A 91 -0.31 -8.84 -0.45
CA GLN A 91 -0.38 -9.74 0.70
C GLN A 91 -0.31 -8.97 2.02
N ALA A 92 0.51 -7.92 2.08
CA ALA A 92 0.60 -7.06 3.23
C ALA A 92 -0.74 -6.36 3.50
N LEU A 93 -1.30 -5.71 2.49
CA LEU A 93 -2.59 -5.02 2.61
C LEU A 93 -3.73 -5.98 2.96
N LYS A 94 -3.77 -7.19 2.38
CA LYS A 94 -4.75 -8.23 2.77
C LYS A 94 -4.63 -8.62 4.25
N THR A 95 -3.41 -8.73 4.76
CA THR A 95 -3.19 -9.07 6.18
C THR A 95 -3.64 -7.94 7.10
N LEU A 96 -3.37 -6.69 6.72
CA LEU A 96 -3.82 -5.51 7.46
C LEU A 96 -5.35 -5.37 7.45
N ALA A 97 -5.99 -5.75 6.34
CA ALA A 97 -7.44 -5.79 6.23
C ALA A 97 -8.10 -6.90 7.08
N GLN A 98 -7.40 -7.99 7.40
CA GLN A 98 -7.94 -9.12 8.16
C GLN A 98 -7.69 -9.03 9.68
N LYS A 99 -6.65 -8.32 10.12
CA LYS A 99 -6.21 -8.29 11.53
C LYS A 99 -7.08 -7.45 12.49
N ALA A 100 -8.25 -7.00 12.08
CA ALA A 100 -9.19 -6.24 12.92
C ALA A 100 -10.41 -7.06 13.40
N SER A 101 -10.45 -8.36 13.10
CA SER A 101 -11.44 -9.32 13.61
C SER A 101 -11.06 -9.86 14.99
#